data_AF-E3FL46-F1
#
_entry.id   AF-E3FL46-F1
#
_cell.length_a   1.000
_cell.length_b   1.000
_cell.length_c   1.000
_cell.angle_alpha   90.00
_cell.angle_beta   90.00
_cell.angle_gamma   90.00
#
_symmetry.space_group_name_H-M   'P 1'
#
loop_
_entity.id
_entity.type
_entity.pdbx_description
1 polymer ?
#
loop_
_entity_poly.entity_id
_entity_poly.type
_entity_poly.pdbx_seq_one_letter_code
_entity_poly.pdbx_strand_id
1 'polypeptide(L)'
;MPTETRLPRGTHPTGPIMAERRFELTNRPGEYALVQIRKPIKDSGTGNYKCSVEWVRPEERELFELWGIDSMQALQLALRAAGELTKTYEGSLRWAGDKDGYLGFPKTYPEHLPKALLRKLEKMIEREISAHTRKLEAAYKRRQRR
;
A
#
# COMPACT_ATOMS: atom_id res chain seq x y z
N MET A 1 16.60 -15.64 11.44
CA MET A 1 15.86 -14.62 12.21
C MET A 1 15.62 -13.44 11.27
N PRO A 2 14.40 -13.19 10.77
CA PRO A 2 14.16 -11.94 10.06
C PRO A 2 14.14 -10.84 11.11
N THR A 3 15.13 -9.96 11.07
CA THR A 3 15.15 -8.74 11.88
C THR A 3 13.89 -7.96 11.52
N GLU A 4 12.92 -7.87 12.44
CA GLU A 4 11.78 -6.97 12.30
C GLU A 4 12.34 -5.57 12.03
N THR A 5 12.34 -5.15 10.78
CA THR A 5 12.78 -3.81 10.41
C THR A 5 11.64 -2.89 10.82
N ARG A 6 11.66 -2.47 12.09
CA ARG A 6 10.70 -1.49 12.60
C ARG A 6 10.81 -0.24 11.74
N LEU A 7 9.69 0.17 11.16
CA LEU A 7 9.63 1.36 10.34
C LEU A 7 10.11 2.57 11.17
N PRO A 8 10.99 3.42 10.61
CA PRO A 8 11.48 4.60 11.32
C PRO A 8 10.32 5.50 11.72
N ARG A 9 10.22 5.77 13.02
CA ARG A 9 9.21 6.65 13.61
C ARG A 9 9.53 8.11 13.29
N GLY A 10 8.53 8.86 12.87
CA GLY A 10 8.61 10.31 12.73
C GLY A 10 8.27 11.02 14.02
N THR A 11 8.75 12.25 14.16
CA THR A 11 8.39 13.13 15.30
C THR A 11 7.32 14.15 14.92
N HIS A 12 7.36 14.68 13.68
CA HIS A 12 6.42 15.69 13.20
C HIS A 12 6.07 15.45 11.74
N PRO A 13 4.77 15.49 11.37
CA PRO A 13 4.38 15.35 9.97
C PRO A 13 4.92 16.51 9.14
N THR A 14 5.43 16.21 7.94
CA THR A 14 5.93 17.24 7.02
C THR A 14 5.09 17.30 5.75
N GLY A 15 4.71 18.51 5.34
CA GLY A 15 3.97 18.76 4.09
C GLY A 15 2.46 18.51 4.16
N PRO A 16 1.70 18.95 3.14
CA PRO A 16 0.27 18.67 3.07
C PRO A 16 0.02 17.18 2.83
N ILE A 17 -1.12 16.68 3.31
CA ILE A 17 -1.63 15.35 2.93
C ILE A 17 -1.91 15.38 1.42
N MET A 18 -1.31 14.46 0.68
CA MET A 18 -1.50 14.33 -0.77
C MET A 18 -2.37 13.13 -1.15
N ALA A 19 -2.47 12.13 -0.27
CA ALA A 19 -3.29 10.95 -0.48
C ALA A 19 -3.77 10.38 0.85
N GLU A 20 -4.98 9.83 0.86
CA GLU A 20 -5.56 9.14 2.00
C GLU A 20 -6.17 7.81 1.55
N ARG A 21 -6.09 6.80 2.42
CA ARG A 21 -6.86 5.58 2.30
C ARG A 21 -7.61 5.29 3.58
N ARG A 22 -8.93 5.16 3.45
CA ARG A 22 -9.85 4.81 4.54
C ARG A 22 -10.16 3.31 4.53
N PHE A 23 -10.16 2.73 5.72
CA PHE A 23 -10.53 1.35 6.01
C PHE A 23 -11.65 1.30 7.01
N GLU A 24 -12.65 0.45 6.79
CA GLU A 24 -13.66 0.12 7.80
C GLU A 24 -13.07 -0.92 8.77
N LEU A 25 -13.36 -0.77 10.06
CA LEU A 25 -12.98 -1.74 11.09
C LEU A 25 -14.05 -2.83 11.19
N THR A 26 -13.68 -4.09 10.92
CA THR A 26 -14.64 -5.20 10.91
C THR A 26 -15.19 -5.54 12.30
N ASN A 27 -14.42 -5.24 13.34
CA ASN A 27 -14.77 -5.48 14.73
C ASN A 27 -15.42 -4.26 15.42
N ARG A 28 -15.45 -3.09 14.78
CA ARG A 28 -16.03 -1.85 15.32
C ARG A 28 -16.85 -1.12 14.25
N PRO A 29 -18.12 -1.51 14.05
CA PRO A 29 -18.97 -0.92 13.02
C PRO A 29 -19.08 0.60 13.15
N GLY A 30 -18.90 1.33 12.04
CA GLY A 30 -18.95 2.79 12.00
C GLY A 30 -17.61 3.48 12.29
N GLU A 31 -16.64 2.77 12.86
CA GLU A 31 -15.27 3.26 13.04
C GLU A 31 -14.40 2.97 11.81
N TYR A 32 -13.36 3.77 11.64
CA TYR A 32 -12.45 3.68 10.51
C TYR A 32 -11.01 3.86 10.92
N ALA A 33 -10.11 3.25 10.16
CA ALA A 33 -8.69 3.54 10.17
C ALA A 33 -8.30 4.28 8.89
N LEU A 34 -7.28 5.13 8.97
CA LEU A 34 -6.75 5.90 7.86
C LEU A 34 -5.26 5.65 7.69
N VAL A 35 -4.83 5.46 6.45
CA VAL A 35 -3.45 5.78 6.04
C VAL A 35 -3.47 7.16 5.39
N GLN A 36 -2.64 8.08 5.86
CA GLN A 36 -2.44 9.39 5.24
C GLN A 36 -1.00 9.51 4.78
N ILE A 37 -0.81 9.86 3.50
CA ILE A 37 0.51 10.06 2.89
C ILE A 37 0.65 11.54 2.58
N ARG A 38 1.77 12.11 3.01
CA ARG A 38 2.09 13.53 2.78
C ARG A 38 3.01 13.72 1.59
N LYS A 39 2.97 14.92 1.02
CA LYS A 39 3.84 15.29 -0.10
C LYS A 39 5.32 15.13 0.30
N PRO A 40 6.15 14.43 -0.51
CA PRO A 40 7.59 14.38 -0.26
C PRO A 40 8.21 15.78 -0.23
N ILE A 41 9.06 16.02 0.76
CA ILE A 41 9.77 17.29 0.95
C ILE A 41 11.27 17.03 0.93
N LYS A 42 12.00 17.92 0.25
CA LYS A 42 13.45 17.92 0.25
C LYS A 42 13.97 18.44 1.59
N ASP A 43 14.81 17.67 2.24
CA ASP A 43 15.54 18.08 3.43
C ASP A 43 16.77 18.90 3.03
N SER A 44 16.92 20.08 3.61
CA SER A 44 18.00 21.00 3.26
C SER A 44 19.35 20.58 3.82
N GLY A 45 19.40 19.80 4.91
CA GLY A 45 20.64 19.37 5.54
C GLY A 45 21.30 18.20 4.80
N THR A 46 20.51 17.22 4.38
CA THR A 46 20.99 15.99 3.72
C THR A 46 20.86 16.06 2.19
N GLY A 47 20.00 16.91 1.66
CA GLY A 47 19.63 16.93 0.24
C GLY A 47 18.69 15.80 -0.21
N ASN A 48 18.42 14.83 0.67
CA ASN A 48 17.48 13.73 0.43
C ASN A 48 16.03 14.22 0.53
N TYR A 49 15.10 13.37 0.13
CA TYR A 49 13.67 13.59 0.27
C TYR A 49 13.09 12.73 1.38
N LYS A 50 12.18 13.32 2.15
CA LYS A 50 11.41 12.66 3.18
C LYS A 50 9.94 12.63 2.81
N CYS A 51 9.29 11.49 3.00
CA CYS A 51 7.86 11.31 2.83
C CYS A 51 7.25 10.77 4.13
N SER A 52 6.29 11.49 4.71
CA SER A 52 5.61 11.08 5.94
C SER A 52 4.40 10.20 5.64
N VAL A 53 4.24 9.14 6.43
CA VAL A 53 3.05 8.27 6.46
C VAL A 53 2.47 8.28 7.85
N GLU A 54 1.17 8.54 7.96
CA GLU A 54 0.43 8.45 9.21
C GLU A 54 -0.55 7.30 9.16
N TRP A 55 -0.64 6.56 10.25
CA TRP A 55 -1.66 5.56 10.51
C TRP A 55 -2.51 6.04 11.66
N VAL A 56 -3.79 6.27 11.37
CA VAL A 56 -4.75 6.87 12.29
C VAL A 56 -5.84 5.86 12.56
N ARG A 57 -6.07 5.59 13.84
CA ARG A 57 -7.18 4.82 14.38
C ARG A 57 -7.86 5.65 15.48
N PRO A 58 -9.07 5.29 15.93
CA PRO A 58 -9.83 6.09 16.90
C PRO A 58 -9.07 6.46 18.19
N GLU A 59 -8.15 5.61 18.63
CA GLU A 59 -7.38 5.80 19.87
C GLU A 59 -5.86 5.91 19.64
N GLU A 60 -5.40 5.77 18.38
CA GLU A 60 -3.98 5.61 18.10
C GLU A 60 -3.58 6.34 16.84
N ARG A 61 -2.46 7.08 16.92
CA ARG A 61 -1.86 7.75 15.78
C ARG A 61 -0.38 7.44 15.75
N GLU A 62 0.05 6.87 14.63
CA GLU A 62 1.43 6.50 14.39
C GLU A 62 1.96 7.29 13.21
N LEU A 63 3.15 7.87 13.35
CA LEU A 63 3.83 8.61 12.29
C LEU A 63 5.13 7.91 11.91
N PHE A 64 5.36 7.79 10.60
CA PHE A 64 6.55 7.19 10.01
C PHE A 64 7.17 8.15 9.00
N GLU A 65 8.50 8.12 8.89
CA GLU A 65 9.26 8.97 7.98
C GLU A 65 10.16 8.13 7.07
N LEU A 66 9.88 8.17 5.78
CA LEU A 66 10.58 7.36 4.78
C LEU A 66 11.47 8.27 3.94
N TRP A 67 12.74 7.91 3.86
CA TRP A 67 13.77 8.71 3.20
C TRP A 67 14.18 8.08 1.87
N GLY A 68 14.29 8.90 0.84
CA GLY A 68 14.80 8.51 -0.48
C GLY A 68 15.75 9.57 -1.03
N ILE A 69 16.57 9.18 -2.00
CA ILE A 69 17.51 10.10 -2.68
C ILE A 69 16.77 11.14 -3.53
N ASP A 70 15.53 10.85 -3.91
CA ASP A 70 14.61 11.74 -4.61
C ASP A 70 13.17 11.59 -4.10
N SER A 71 12.29 12.48 -4.56
CA SER A 71 10.87 12.48 -4.17
C SER A 71 10.12 11.21 -4.59
N MET A 72 10.50 10.59 -5.71
CA MET A 72 9.84 9.40 -6.23
C MET A 72 10.15 8.20 -5.34
N GLN A 73 11.42 7.99 -5.01
CA GLN A 73 11.86 6.90 -4.14
C GLN A 73 11.25 7.06 -2.75
N ALA A 74 11.25 8.27 -2.17
CA ALA A 74 10.64 8.52 -0.87
C ALA A 74 9.14 8.17 -0.86
N LEU A 75 8.41 8.52 -1.93
CA LEU A 75 6.99 8.17 -2.09
C LEU A 75 6.77 6.67 -2.27
N GLN A 76 7.58 5.99 -3.07
CA GLN A 76 7.50 4.53 -3.27
C GLN A 76 7.73 3.79 -1.94
N LEU A 77 8.72 4.22 -1.15
CA LEU A 77 8.98 3.67 0.18
C LEU A 77 7.82 3.92 1.14
N ALA A 78 7.22 5.12 1.11
CA ALA A 78 6.02 5.45 1.89
C ALA A 78 4.82 4.54 1.53
N LEU A 79 4.55 4.33 0.23
CA LEU A 79 3.47 3.44 -0.23
C LEU A 79 3.71 1.99 0.19
N ARG A 80 4.96 1.51 0.11
CA ARG A 80 5.33 0.17 0.57
C ARG A 80 5.15 0.04 2.08
N ALA A 81 5.64 1.00 2.86
CA ALA A 81 5.51 1.02 4.31
C ALA A 81 4.03 1.01 4.76
N ALA A 82 3.17 1.80 4.09
CA ALA A 82 1.73 1.77 4.33
C ALA A 82 1.09 0.40 4.05
N GLY A 83 1.52 -0.26 2.96
CA GLY A 83 1.07 -1.62 2.65
C GLY A 83 1.49 -2.63 3.71
N GLU A 84 2.75 -2.62 4.15
CA GLU A 84 3.21 -3.52 5.21
C GLU A 84 2.53 -3.24 6.55
N LEU A 85 2.34 -1.97 6.91
CA LEU A 85 1.66 -1.59 8.15
C LEU A 85 0.22 -2.11 8.19
N THR A 86 -0.51 -1.99 7.08
CA THR A 86 -1.91 -2.44 7.02
C THR A 86 -2.05 -3.97 7.01
N LYS A 87 -1.05 -4.72 6.53
CA LYS A 87 -1.04 -6.19 6.60
C LYS A 87 -1.04 -6.73 8.03
N THR A 88 -0.44 -6.02 8.99
CA THR A 88 -0.49 -6.42 10.41
C THR A 88 -1.92 -6.46 10.96
N TYR A 89 -2.86 -5.82 10.28
CA TYR A 89 -4.27 -5.75 10.62
C TYR A 89 -5.16 -6.50 9.61
N GLU A 90 -4.58 -7.35 8.76
CA GLU A 90 -5.32 -8.15 7.76
C GLU A 90 -6.43 -8.97 8.45
N GLY A 91 -7.64 -8.93 7.89
CA GLY A 91 -8.85 -9.53 8.49
C GLY A 91 -9.63 -8.61 9.46
N SER A 92 -8.97 -7.60 10.04
CA SER A 92 -9.65 -6.58 10.87
C SER A 92 -10.02 -5.30 10.09
N LEU A 93 -9.49 -5.17 8.87
CA LEU A 93 -9.73 -4.04 7.96
C LEU A 93 -10.50 -4.47 6.72
N ARG A 94 -11.40 -3.59 6.25
CA ARG A 94 -12.01 -3.67 4.92
C ARG A 94 -11.74 -2.40 4.14
N TRP A 95 -11.37 -2.56 2.88
CA TRP A 95 -11.24 -1.46 1.94
C TRP A 95 -12.36 -1.55 0.91
N ALA A 96 -13.02 -0.43 0.60
CA ALA A 96 -14.17 -0.40 -0.30
C ALA A 96 -13.89 -0.97 -1.71
N GLY A 97 -12.61 -0.98 -2.13
CA GLY A 97 -12.19 -1.49 -3.43
C GLY A 97 -12.07 -3.01 -3.53
N ASP A 98 -12.17 -3.77 -2.42
CA ASP A 98 -12.13 -5.23 -2.48
C ASP A 98 -12.89 -5.90 -1.31
N LYS A 99 -13.62 -6.97 -1.64
CA LYS A 99 -14.33 -7.82 -0.67
C LYS A 99 -13.48 -9.00 -0.20
N ASP A 100 -12.43 -9.35 -0.94
CA ASP A 100 -11.62 -10.55 -0.73
C ASP A 100 -10.34 -10.28 0.08
N GLY A 101 -10.30 -9.17 0.82
CA GLY A 101 -9.25 -8.85 1.79
C GLY A 101 -8.07 -8.04 1.25
N TYR A 102 -8.04 -7.66 -0.03
CA TYR A 102 -7.02 -6.76 -0.54
C TYR A 102 -7.21 -5.34 0.02
N LEU A 103 -6.17 -4.83 0.70
CA LEU A 103 -6.19 -3.51 1.35
C LEU A 103 -5.77 -2.36 0.41
N GLY A 104 -5.76 -2.60 -0.90
CA GLY A 104 -5.56 -1.56 -1.92
C GLY A 104 -4.11 -1.11 -2.14
N PHE A 105 -3.13 -1.64 -1.41
CA PHE A 105 -1.71 -1.29 -1.57
C PHE A 105 -0.97 -2.25 -2.50
N PRO A 106 -0.07 -1.75 -3.36
CA PRO A 106 0.71 -2.60 -4.25
C PRO A 106 1.43 -3.71 -3.50
N LYS A 107 1.30 -4.95 -4.00
CA LYS A 107 2.12 -6.06 -3.51
C LYS A 107 3.54 -5.88 -4.07
N THR A 108 4.52 -5.84 -3.19
CA THR A 108 5.93 -5.76 -3.58
C THR A 108 6.56 -7.14 -3.49
N TYR A 109 7.41 -7.48 -4.45
CA TYR A 109 8.20 -8.72 -4.38
C TYR A 109 9.47 -8.47 -3.56
N PRO A 110 9.95 -9.48 -2.82
CA PRO A 110 11.25 -9.37 -2.17
C PRO A 110 12.35 -9.14 -3.21
N GLU A 111 13.15 -8.10 -3.01
CA GLU A 111 14.22 -7.70 -3.94
C GLU A 111 15.34 -8.74 -4.06
N HIS A 112 15.48 -9.64 -3.08
CA HIS A 112 16.46 -10.72 -3.08
C HIS A 112 16.09 -11.89 -4.00
N LEU A 113 14.90 -11.89 -4.61
CA LEU A 113 14.52 -12.95 -5.54
C LEU A 113 15.35 -12.87 -6.83
N PRO A 114 15.81 -14.00 -7.38
CA PRO A 114 16.52 -14.02 -8.66
C PRO A 114 15.67 -13.39 -9.79
N LYS A 115 16.29 -12.57 -10.65
CA LYS A 115 15.61 -11.92 -11.80
C LYS A 115 14.86 -12.90 -12.71
N ALA A 116 15.38 -14.11 -12.87
CA ALA A 116 14.72 -15.16 -13.65
C ALA A 116 13.39 -15.60 -13.02
N LEU A 117 13.35 -15.71 -11.68
CA LEU A 117 12.15 -16.05 -10.93
C LEU A 117 11.13 -14.90 -10.97
N LEU A 118 11.56 -13.65 -10.79
CA LEU A 118 10.68 -12.48 -10.91
C LEU A 118 10.00 -12.43 -12.28
N ARG A 119 10.76 -12.56 -13.37
CA ARG A 119 10.19 -12.62 -14.74
C ARG A 119 9.21 -13.78 -14.95
N LYS A 120 9.46 -14.92 -14.30
CA LYS A 120 8.53 -16.06 -14.35
C LYS A 120 7.22 -15.74 -13.63
N LEU A 121 7.30 -15.12 -12.44
CA LEU A 121 6.14 -14.69 -11.66
C LEU A 121 5.33 -13.63 -12.41
N GLU A 122 5.97 -12.62 -13.00
CA GLU A 122 5.31 -11.60 -13.83
C GLU A 122 4.51 -12.24 -14.97
N LYS A 123 5.14 -13.14 -15.74
CA LYS A 123 4.46 -13.88 -16.81
C LYS A 123 3.29 -14.73 -16.32
N MET A 124 3.40 -15.32 -15.13
CA MET A 124 2.30 -16.09 -14.54
C MET A 124 1.11 -15.17 -14.19
N ILE A 125 1.38 -14.01 -13.62
CA ILE A 125 0.35 -13.03 -13.25
C ILE A 125 -0.34 -12.48 -14.48
N GLU A 126 0.41 -12.08 -15.52
CA GLU A 126 -0.15 -11.61 -16.78
C GLU A 126 -1.07 -12.65 -17.43
N ARG A 127 -0.67 -13.93 -17.38
CA ARG A 127 -1.49 -15.04 -17.90
C ARG A 127 -2.79 -15.19 -17.14
N GLU A 128 -2.77 -15.15 -15.80
CA GLU A 128 -3.97 -15.27 -14.98
C GLU A 128 -4.91 -14.08 -15.16
N ILE A 129 -4.37 -12.85 -15.15
CA ILE A 129 -5.17 -11.64 -15.43
C ILE A 129 -5.83 -11.77 -16.80
N SER A 130 -5.08 -12.14 -17.84
CA SER A 130 -5.62 -12.31 -19.20
C SER A 130 -6.67 -13.42 -19.29
N ALA A 131 -6.49 -14.52 -18.56
CA ALA A 131 -7.47 -15.60 -18.51
C ALA A 131 -8.76 -15.16 -17.80
N HIS A 132 -8.65 -14.42 -16.70
CA HIS A 132 -9.79 -13.92 -15.95
C HIS A 132 -10.57 -12.86 -16.74
N THR A 133 -9.88 -11.89 -17.36
CA THR A 133 -10.52 -10.85 -18.20
C THR A 133 -11.31 -11.45 -19.35
N ARG A 134 -10.76 -12.46 -20.04
CA ARG A 134 -11.49 -13.16 -21.11
C ARG A 134 -12.77 -13.85 -20.61
N LYS A 135 -12.76 -14.43 -19.42
CA LYS A 135 -13.96 -15.04 -18.81
C LYS A 135 -15.01 -13.98 -18.49
N LEU A 136 -14.60 -12.84 -17.92
CA LEU A 136 -15.49 -11.71 -17.62
C LEU A 136 -16.11 -11.13 -18.90
N GLU A 137 -15.32 -10.89 -19.95
CA GLU A 137 -15.82 -10.40 -21.23
C GLU A 137 -16.84 -11.35 -21.87
N ALA A 138 -16.56 -12.66 -21.84
CA ALA A 138 -17.48 -13.66 -22.36
C ALA A 138 -18.80 -13.70 -21.57
N ALA A 139 -18.75 -13.58 -20.24
CA ALA A 139 -19.93 -13.52 -19.38
C ALA A 139 -20.75 -12.23 -19.63
N TYR A 140 -20.08 -11.09 -19.79
CA TYR A 140 -20.71 -9.81 -20.11
C TYR A 140 -21.44 -9.86 -21.47
N LYS A 141 -20.77 -10.35 -22.52
CA LYS A 141 -21.38 -10.51 -23.85
C LYS A 141 -22.59 -11.45 -23.84
N ARG A 142 -22.57 -12.50 -23.02
CA ARG A 142 -23.73 -13.40 -22.85
C ARG A 142 -24.91 -12.72 -22.15
N ARG A 143 -24.65 -11.84 -21.18
CA ARG A 143 -25.69 -11.06 -20.49
C ARG A 143 -26.35 -10.03 -21.40
N GLN A 144 -25.61 -9.38 -22.30
CA GLN A 144 -26.18 -8.38 -23.22
C GLN A 144 -26.99 -8.96 -24.39
N ARG A 145 -26.87 -10.27 -24.65
CA ARG A 145 -27.63 -10.97 -25.69
C ARG A 145 -28.94 -11.60 -25.18
N ARG A 146 -29.20 -11.51 -23.87
CA ARG A 146 -30.45 -11.91 -23.22
C ARG A 146 -31.25 -10.66 -22.88
#